data_AF-A0A2H0DP79-F1
#
_entry.id   AF-A0A2H0DP79-F1
#
_cell.length_a   1.000
_cell.length_b   1.000
_cell.length_c   1.000
_cell.angle_alpha   90.00
_cell.angle_beta   90.00
_cell.angle_gamma   90.00
#
_symmetry.space_group_name_H-M   'P 1'
#
loop_
_entity.id
_entity.type
_entity.pdbx_description
1 polymer ?
#
loop_
_entity_poly.entity_id
_entity_poly.type
_entity_poly.pdbx_seq_one_letter_code
_entity_poly.pdbx_strand_id
1 'polypeptide(L)'
;MNRLKRDSGNLAIDSGGIRRAILHECRWHRRLNLNRRDLLALGASQASVRLLADHLTEQSDWTIERVFRLLGMLSGQQDVHRAYLGFVSESSRLKAQSIEFLDNILDREIRRAITPVLEHEPGEGRLGGNPERAVMDILKMQDRTAIALALHALKTYYPSKLDSVAEFRRSSDPLVQEALA
;
A
#
# COMPACT_ATOMS: atom_id res chain seq x y z
N MET A 1 -47.09 -12.87 24.22
CA MET A 1 -47.53 -12.40 22.88
C MET A 1 -46.97 -11.00 22.69
N ASN A 2 -46.29 -10.59 21.63
CA ASN A 2 -45.95 -11.25 20.37
C ASN A 2 -44.82 -10.45 19.70
N ARG A 3 -43.76 -11.16 19.32
CA ARG A 3 -42.91 -10.96 18.13
C ARG A 3 -42.42 -9.54 17.79
N LEU A 4 -41.29 -9.14 18.38
CA LEU A 4 -40.23 -8.42 17.66
C LEU A 4 -38.84 -9.05 17.92
N LYS A 5 -38.82 -10.39 18.03
CA LYS A 5 -37.67 -11.21 17.67
C LYS A 5 -37.97 -11.79 16.29
N ARG A 6 -37.64 -11.08 15.21
CA ARG A 6 -37.53 -11.56 13.82
C ARG A 6 -37.00 -10.41 12.94
N ASP A 7 -35.91 -10.68 12.24
CA ASP A 7 -35.36 -9.93 11.10
C ASP A 7 -34.35 -8.80 11.34
N SER A 8 -33.29 -9.09 12.09
CA SER A 8 -31.96 -8.57 11.73
C SER A 8 -30.96 -9.70 11.89
N GLY A 9 -31.02 -10.63 10.94
CA GLY A 9 -30.13 -11.78 10.87
C GLY A 9 -28.69 -11.30 10.81
N ASN A 10 -27.97 -11.50 11.92
CA ASN A 10 -26.57 -11.87 11.97
C ASN A 10 -25.82 -11.63 10.64
N LEU A 11 -25.43 -10.37 10.38
CA LEU A 11 -24.27 -10.09 9.53
C LEU A 11 -23.08 -10.64 10.30
N ALA A 12 -22.94 -11.97 10.28
CA ALA A 12 -21.78 -12.66 10.81
C ALA A 12 -20.60 -12.06 10.03
N ILE A 13 -19.87 -11.17 10.68
CA ILE A 13 -18.69 -10.54 10.11
C ILE A 13 -17.81 -11.67 9.57
N ASP A 14 -17.66 -11.75 8.23
CA ASP A 14 -16.86 -12.79 7.59
C ASP A 14 -15.40 -12.60 7.98
N SER A 15 -15.04 -13.22 9.10
CA SER A 15 -13.72 -13.10 9.68
C SER A 15 -12.66 -13.68 8.74
N GLY A 16 -13.02 -14.67 7.91
CA GLY A 16 -12.16 -15.20 6.86
C GLY A 16 -11.94 -14.19 5.73
N GLY A 17 -12.98 -13.50 5.30
CA GLY A 17 -12.92 -12.40 4.33
C GLY A 17 -12.06 -11.24 4.81
N ILE A 18 -12.25 -10.81 6.06
CA ILE A 18 -11.46 -9.74 6.66
C ILE A 18 -9.98 -10.13 6.80
N ARG A 19 -9.70 -11.36 7.24
CA ARG A 19 -8.32 -11.89 7.26
C ARG A 19 -7.67 -11.83 5.88
N ARG A 20 -8.35 -12.31 4.83
CA ARG A 20 -7.83 -12.23 3.46
C ARG A 20 -7.59 -10.80 3.01
N ALA A 21 -8.48 -9.88 3.38
CA ALA A 21 -8.33 -8.45 3.09
C ALA A 21 -7.10 -7.85 3.81
N ILE A 22 -6.88 -8.15 5.10
CA ILE A 22 -5.69 -7.69 5.83
C ILE A 22 -4.42 -8.21 5.16
N LEU A 23 -4.36 -9.51 4.85
CA LEU A 23 -3.20 -10.10 4.20
C LEU A 23 -2.97 -9.49 2.80
N HIS A 24 -4.05 -9.15 2.09
CA HIS A 24 -3.96 -8.42 0.83
C HIS A 24 -3.36 -7.03 1.01
N GLU A 25 -3.89 -6.23 1.94
CA GLU A 25 -3.37 -4.89 2.21
C GLU A 25 -1.91 -4.90 2.68
N CYS A 26 -1.50 -5.83 3.55
CA CYS A 26 -0.10 -5.97 3.96
C CYS A 26 0.83 -6.29 2.78
N ARG A 27 0.40 -7.19 1.88
CA ARG A 27 1.17 -7.49 0.65
C ARG A 27 1.24 -6.27 -0.27
N TRP A 28 0.15 -5.53 -0.39
CA TRP A 28 0.05 -4.35 -1.21
C TRP A 28 0.94 -3.22 -0.69
N HIS A 29 0.87 -2.89 0.61
CA HIS A 29 1.77 -1.96 1.29
C HIS A 29 3.24 -2.27 1.02
N ARG A 30 3.61 -3.54 1.15
CA ARG A 30 4.99 -4.00 0.91
C ARG A 30 5.41 -3.79 -0.54
N ARG A 31 4.52 -4.04 -1.51
CA ARG A 31 4.80 -3.83 -2.92
C ARG A 31 4.99 -2.35 -3.24
N LEU A 32 4.13 -1.48 -2.71
CA LEU A 32 4.25 -0.02 -2.88
C LEU A 32 5.59 0.49 -2.36
N ASN A 33 5.98 0.10 -1.15
CA ASN A 33 7.27 0.50 -0.57
C ASN A 33 8.47 -0.06 -1.32
N LEU A 34 8.40 -1.30 -1.80
CA LEU A 34 9.45 -1.88 -2.63
C LEU A 34 9.61 -1.09 -3.94
N ASN A 35 8.51 -0.84 -4.64
CA ASN A 35 8.53 -0.10 -5.89
C ASN A 35 9.02 1.34 -5.67
N ARG A 36 8.57 2.01 -4.62
CA ARG A 36 9.03 3.37 -4.25
C ARG A 36 10.54 3.39 -4.00
N ARG A 37 11.06 2.45 -3.19
CA ARG A 37 12.49 2.36 -2.89
C ARG A 37 13.31 2.13 -4.16
N ASP A 38 12.89 1.18 -4.99
CA ASP A 38 13.60 0.83 -6.21
C ASP A 38 13.51 1.97 -7.25
N LEU A 39 12.39 2.68 -7.31
CA LEU A 39 12.19 3.87 -8.16
C LEU A 39 13.12 5.02 -7.76
N LEU A 40 13.29 5.27 -6.44
CA LEU A 40 14.17 6.33 -5.95
C LEU A 40 15.64 6.13 -6.33
N ALA A 41 16.04 4.92 -6.76
CA ALA A 41 17.37 4.68 -7.33
C ALA A 41 17.58 5.35 -8.71
N LEU A 42 16.54 5.84 -9.39
CA LEU A 42 16.67 6.69 -10.61
C LEU A 42 17.21 8.10 -10.30
N GLY A 43 17.25 8.49 -9.03
CA GLY A 43 17.57 9.84 -8.60
C GLY A 43 16.33 10.74 -8.62
N ALA A 44 16.08 11.43 -7.50
CA ALA A 44 14.90 12.29 -7.28
C ALA A 44 14.91 13.61 -8.08
N SER A 45 15.84 13.79 -9.02
CA SER A 45 16.05 15.03 -9.77
C SER A 45 14.94 15.30 -10.79
N GLN A 46 14.20 14.26 -11.23
CA GLN A 46 13.06 14.44 -12.13
C GLN A 46 11.73 14.56 -11.38
N ALA A 47 10.91 15.51 -11.83
CA ALA A 47 9.59 15.77 -11.25
C ALA A 47 8.65 14.56 -11.34
N SER A 48 8.66 13.81 -12.46
CA SER A 48 7.82 12.62 -12.66
C SER A 48 8.13 11.49 -11.68
N VAL A 49 9.43 11.23 -11.44
CA VAL A 49 9.91 10.22 -10.48
C VAL A 49 9.51 10.61 -9.06
N ARG A 50 9.66 11.89 -8.70
CA ARG A 50 9.25 12.40 -7.39
C ARG A 50 7.73 12.30 -7.19
N LEU A 51 6.94 12.80 -8.14
CA LEU A 51 5.48 12.71 -8.09
C LEU A 51 4.99 11.27 -8.00
N LEU A 52 5.63 10.34 -8.71
CA LEU A 52 5.31 8.92 -8.59
C LEU A 52 5.68 8.36 -7.21
N ALA A 53 6.84 8.71 -6.68
CA ALA A 53 7.26 8.28 -5.34
C ALA A 53 6.32 8.83 -4.25
N ASP A 54 5.88 10.09 -4.38
CA ASP A 54 4.93 10.74 -3.48
C ASP A 54 3.57 10.06 -3.56
N HIS A 55 3.05 9.82 -4.77
CA HIS A 55 1.80 9.08 -4.99
C HIS A 55 1.84 7.66 -4.39
N LEU A 56 2.95 6.93 -4.56
CA LEU A 56 3.13 5.61 -3.94
C LEU A 56 3.21 5.69 -2.41
N THR A 57 3.72 6.79 -1.86
CA THR A 57 3.76 7.04 -0.41
C THR A 57 2.35 7.25 0.11
N GLU A 58 1.56 8.13 -0.51
CA GLU A 58 0.16 8.33 -0.14
C GLU A 58 -0.61 7.01 -0.19
N GLN A 59 -0.51 6.26 -1.29
CA GLN A 59 -1.16 4.95 -1.42
C GLN A 59 -0.73 3.98 -0.30
N SER A 60 0.53 4.03 0.11
CA SER A 60 1.06 3.23 1.22
C SER A 60 0.41 3.64 2.54
N ASP A 61 0.30 4.93 2.83
CA ASP A 61 -0.32 5.42 4.07
C ASP A 61 -1.80 4.99 4.14
N TRP A 62 -2.52 5.08 3.01
CA TRP A 62 -3.89 4.57 2.91
C TRP A 62 -4.00 3.07 3.19
N THR A 63 -3.01 2.26 2.78
CA THR A 63 -3.02 0.82 3.11
C THR A 63 -2.88 0.56 4.60
N ILE A 64 -2.05 1.35 5.31
CA ILE A 64 -1.89 1.24 6.76
C ILE A 64 -3.22 1.52 7.45
N GLU A 65 -3.87 2.63 7.10
CA GLU A 65 -5.19 2.96 7.65
C GLU A 65 -6.21 1.83 7.44
N ARG A 66 -6.27 1.26 6.23
CA ARG A 66 -7.17 0.16 5.92
C ARG A 66 -6.86 -1.09 6.74
N VAL A 67 -5.58 -1.43 6.92
CA VAL A 67 -5.16 -2.55 7.78
C VAL A 67 -5.67 -2.34 9.21
N PHE A 68 -5.45 -1.17 9.81
CA PHE A 68 -5.92 -0.89 11.17
C PHE A 68 -7.45 -0.91 11.29
N ARG A 69 -8.18 -0.39 10.29
CA ARG A 69 -9.65 -0.48 10.28
C ARG A 69 -10.13 -1.94 10.22
N LEU A 70 -9.52 -2.75 9.37
CA LEU A 70 -9.84 -4.18 9.25
C LEU A 70 -9.47 -4.96 10.52
N LEU A 71 -8.34 -4.64 11.15
CA LEU A 71 -7.96 -5.19 12.45
C LEU A 71 -8.98 -4.84 13.53
N GLY A 72 -9.49 -3.61 13.55
CA GLY A 72 -10.53 -3.18 14.50
C GLY A 72 -11.82 -4.00 14.36
N MET A 73 -12.11 -4.52 13.16
CA MET A 73 -13.25 -5.42 12.94
C MET A 73 -13.02 -6.84 13.50
N LEU A 74 -11.76 -7.29 13.65
CA LEU A 74 -11.43 -8.62 14.19
C LEU A 74 -11.20 -8.61 15.70
N SER A 75 -10.47 -7.61 16.20
CA SER A 75 -9.94 -7.61 17.57
C SER A 75 -10.56 -6.56 18.49
N GLY A 76 -11.48 -5.74 17.97
CA GLY A 76 -12.12 -4.65 18.71
C GLY A 76 -11.63 -3.27 18.28
N GLN A 77 -12.57 -2.39 17.93
CA GLN A 77 -12.26 -1.12 17.27
C GLN A 77 -11.53 -0.11 18.17
N GLN A 78 -11.87 -0.04 19.46
CA GLN A 78 -11.31 0.98 20.36
C GLN A 78 -9.81 0.76 20.63
N ASP A 79 -9.42 -0.48 20.94
CA ASP A 79 -8.02 -0.78 21.28
C ASP A 79 -7.11 -0.72 20.04
N VAL A 80 -7.59 -1.22 18.90
CA VAL A 80 -6.86 -1.10 17.63
C VAL A 80 -6.73 0.36 17.19
N HIS A 81 -7.75 1.19 17.43
CA HIS A 81 -7.65 2.63 17.14
C HIS A 81 -6.61 3.33 18.02
N ARG A 82 -6.50 2.97 19.30
CA ARG A 82 -5.43 3.49 20.18
C ARG A 82 -4.05 3.07 19.68
N ALA A 83 -3.91 1.82 19.25
CA ALA A 83 -2.67 1.33 18.64
C ALA A 83 -2.33 2.08 17.35
N TYR A 84 -3.33 2.40 16.52
CA TYR A 84 -3.13 3.23 15.32
C TYR A 84 -2.59 4.61 15.67
N LEU A 85 -3.21 5.30 16.62
CA LEU A 85 -2.77 6.64 17.05
C LEU A 85 -1.34 6.65 17.60
N GLY A 86 -0.96 5.63 18.37
CA GLY A 86 0.41 5.52 18.85
C GLY A 86 1.39 5.11 17.74
N PHE A 87 0.97 4.32 16.74
CA PHE A 87 1.79 3.95 15.59
C PHE A 87 2.14 5.15 14.69
N VAL A 88 1.18 6.04 14.41
CA VAL A 88 1.41 7.26 13.60
C VAL A 88 1.99 8.42 14.40
N SER A 89 2.20 8.25 15.71
CA SER A 89 2.81 9.27 16.55
C SER A 89 4.28 9.49 16.21
N GLU A 90 4.74 10.73 16.30
CA GLU A 90 6.16 11.08 16.24
C GLU A 90 6.96 10.51 17.43
N SER A 91 6.30 10.13 18.53
CA SER A 91 6.95 9.53 19.68
C SER A 91 7.35 8.08 19.41
N SER A 92 8.65 7.82 19.24
CA SER A 92 9.20 6.46 19.10
C SER A 92 8.76 5.52 20.24
N ARG A 93 8.56 6.07 21.45
CA ARG A 93 8.05 5.31 22.60
C ARG A 93 6.58 4.89 22.43
N LEU A 94 5.70 5.77 21.94
CA LEU A 94 4.30 5.42 21.69
C LEU A 94 4.17 4.45 20.50
N LYS A 95 5.02 4.62 19.49
CA LYS A 95 5.12 3.70 18.36
C LYS A 95 5.51 2.29 18.83
N ALA A 96 6.59 2.18 19.61
CA ALA A 96 7.04 0.89 20.15
C ALA A 96 5.97 0.20 21.02
N GLN A 97 5.30 0.95 21.91
CA GLN A 97 4.19 0.42 22.72
C GLN A 97 3.03 -0.09 21.87
N SER A 98 2.72 0.61 20.77
CA SER A 98 1.64 0.21 19.86
C SER A 98 1.97 -1.06 19.10
N ILE A 99 3.22 -1.21 18.65
CA ILE A 99 3.70 -2.42 17.99
C ILE A 99 3.66 -3.61 18.95
N GLU A 100 4.17 -3.45 20.18
CA GLU A 100 4.13 -4.50 21.21
C GLU A 100 2.69 -4.91 21.55
N PHE A 101 1.80 -3.94 21.69
CA PHE A 101 0.38 -4.21 21.91
C PHE A 101 -0.22 -5.04 20.76
N LEU A 102 0.03 -4.66 19.50
CA LEU A 102 -0.43 -5.40 18.33
C LEU A 102 0.13 -6.83 18.31
N ASP A 103 1.42 -7.01 18.62
CA ASP A 103 2.02 -8.34 18.71
C ASP A 103 1.34 -9.26 19.73
N ASN A 104 0.78 -8.68 20.79
CA ASN A 104 0.05 -9.43 21.82
C ASN A 104 -1.38 -9.81 21.41
N ILE A 105 -2.06 -8.97 20.63
CA ILE A 105 -3.49 -9.19 20.28
C ILE A 105 -3.70 -9.91 18.94
N LEU A 106 -2.70 -9.95 18.07
CA LEU A 106 -2.81 -10.55 16.74
C LEU A 106 -2.42 -12.03 16.75
N ASP A 107 -3.15 -12.85 15.99
CA ASP A 107 -2.74 -14.22 15.75
C ASP A 107 -1.46 -14.31 14.90
N ARG A 108 -0.87 -15.50 14.85
CA ARG A 108 0.41 -15.74 14.18
C ARG A 108 0.41 -15.39 12.70
N GLU A 109 -0.69 -15.58 11.98
CA GLU A 109 -0.75 -15.33 10.54
C GLU A 109 -0.74 -13.82 10.25
N ILE A 110 -1.63 -13.08 10.91
CA ILE A 110 -1.74 -11.63 10.75
C ILE A 110 -0.47 -10.95 11.26
N ARG A 111 0.04 -11.39 12.42
CA ARG A 111 1.29 -10.86 13.00
C ARG A 111 2.45 -10.95 12.01
N ARG A 112 2.67 -12.13 11.42
CA ARG A 112 3.72 -12.33 10.40
C ARG A 112 3.58 -11.41 9.18
N ALA A 113 2.36 -11.09 8.79
CA ALA A 113 2.09 -10.23 7.64
C ALA A 113 2.28 -8.74 7.96
N ILE A 114 1.91 -8.31 9.18
CA ILE A 114 1.93 -6.91 9.59
C ILE A 114 3.27 -6.48 10.19
N THR A 115 4.03 -7.35 10.85
CA THR A 115 5.33 -7.00 11.44
C THR A 115 6.25 -6.29 10.43
N PRO A 116 6.43 -6.77 9.19
CA PRO A 116 7.23 -6.05 8.20
C PRO A 116 6.62 -4.69 7.79
N VAL A 117 5.31 -4.49 7.91
CA VAL A 117 4.65 -3.20 7.65
C VAL A 117 4.97 -2.22 8.77
N LEU A 118 5.00 -2.68 10.02
CA LEU A 118 5.23 -1.83 11.21
C LEU A 118 6.70 -1.48 11.42
N GLU A 119 7.61 -2.39 11.08
CA GLU A 119 9.07 -2.22 11.26
C GLU A 119 9.73 -1.38 10.16
N HIS A 120 9.03 -1.05 9.07
CA HIS A 120 9.62 -0.23 8.01
C HIS A 120 9.65 1.24 8.44
N GLU A 121 10.76 1.64 9.08
CA GLU A 121 11.22 3.03 8.96
C GLU A 121 11.79 3.27 7.55
N PRO A 122 11.57 4.45 6.96
CA PRO A 122 12.15 4.83 5.68
C PRO A 122 13.64 5.19 5.90
N GLY A 123 14.48 4.18 6.11
CA GLY A 123 15.87 4.36 6.48
C GLY A 123 16.82 3.51 5.67
N GLU A 124 17.49 4.16 4.71
CA GLU A 124 18.93 4.04 4.50
C GLU A 124 19.52 2.62 4.55
N GLY A 125 19.44 1.87 3.45
CA GLY A 125 20.03 0.53 3.51
C GLY A 125 19.99 -0.31 2.26
N ARG A 126 20.25 0.30 1.10
CA ARG A 126 20.91 -0.29 -0.10
C ARG A 126 20.47 0.45 -1.35
N LEU A 127 21.35 1.33 -1.83
CA LEU A 127 21.37 1.76 -3.23
C LEU A 127 21.66 0.52 -4.09
N GLY A 128 20.61 -0.21 -4.44
CA GLY A 128 20.66 -1.46 -5.20
C GLY A 128 19.28 -1.92 -5.68
N GLY A 129 18.33 -0.99 -5.73
CA GLY A 129 17.00 -1.26 -6.30
C GLY A 129 17.08 -1.44 -7.81
N ASN A 130 16.06 -2.06 -8.40
CA ASN A 130 15.93 -2.18 -9.85
C ASN A 130 14.80 -1.26 -10.33
N PRO A 131 15.10 0.01 -10.67
CA PRO A 131 14.08 0.95 -11.07
C PRO A 131 13.35 0.58 -12.37
N GLU A 132 14.00 -0.10 -13.32
CA GLU A 132 13.32 -0.64 -14.50
C GLU A 132 12.20 -1.60 -14.07
N ARG A 133 12.52 -2.55 -13.20
CA ARG A 133 11.54 -3.48 -12.64
C ARG A 133 10.43 -2.74 -11.89
N ALA A 134 10.76 -1.73 -11.10
CA ALA A 134 9.76 -0.95 -10.35
C ALA A 134 8.76 -0.28 -11.29
N VAL A 135 9.24 0.41 -12.32
CA VAL A 135 8.39 1.03 -13.35
C VAL A 135 7.51 -0.02 -14.02
N MET A 136 8.08 -1.15 -14.44
CA MET A 136 7.32 -2.24 -15.07
C MET A 136 6.30 -2.91 -14.13
N ASP A 137 6.58 -2.98 -12.84
CA ASP A 137 5.66 -3.51 -11.83
C ASP A 137 4.52 -2.51 -11.55
N ILE A 138 4.79 -1.20 -11.58
CA ILE A 138 3.77 -0.15 -11.42
C ILE A 138 2.80 -0.13 -12.61
N LEU A 139 3.29 -0.36 -13.83
CA LEU A 139 2.44 -0.41 -15.02
C LEU A 139 1.39 -1.53 -14.98
N LYS A 140 1.60 -2.57 -14.16
CA LYS A 140 0.65 -3.67 -13.95
C LYS A 140 -0.38 -3.36 -12.86
N MET A 141 -0.28 -2.22 -12.19
CA MET A 141 -1.24 -1.79 -11.18
C MET A 141 -2.55 -1.33 -11.82
N GLN A 142 -3.62 -1.28 -11.04
CA GLN A 142 -4.92 -0.75 -11.51
C GLN A 142 -5.03 0.77 -11.35
N ASP A 143 -4.01 1.42 -10.80
CA ASP A 143 -3.99 2.85 -10.52
C ASP A 143 -3.55 3.64 -11.76
N ARG A 144 -4.48 4.43 -12.32
CA ARG A 144 -4.27 5.19 -13.56
C ARG A 144 -3.25 6.30 -13.43
N THR A 145 -3.21 6.98 -12.28
CA THR A 145 -2.23 8.02 -12.00
C THR A 145 -0.84 7.41 -11.89
N ALA A 146 -0.71 6.29 -11.17
CA ALA A 146 0.56 5.58 -11.06
C ALA A 146 1.04 5.06 -12.43
N ILE A 147 0.13 4.53 -13.25
CA ILE A 147 0.43 4.09 -14.63
C ILE A 147 0.92 5.27 -15.48
N ALA A 148 0.22 6.40 -15.49
CA ALA A 148 0.59 7.55 -16.31
C ALA A 148 1.98 8.09 -15.93
N LEU A 149 2.24 8.25 -14.63
CA LEU A 149 3.55 8.67 -14.12
C LEU A 149 4.66 7.65 -14.44
N ALA A 150 4.36 6.35 -14.35
CA ALA A 150 5.28 5.29 -14.73
C ALA A 150 5.58 5.27 -16.23
N LEU A 151 4.59 5.54 -17.10
CA LEU A 151 4.80 5.66 -18.55
C LEU A 151 5.71 6.84 -18.88
N HIS A 152 5.53 7.98 -18.21
CA HIS A 152 6.43 9.13 -18.36
C HIS A 152 7.87 8.78 -17.93
N ALA A 153 8.03 8.08 -16.80
CA ALA A 153 9.35 7.60 -16.36
C ALA A 153 9.95 6.60 -17.35
N LEU A 154 9.16 5.66 -17.89
CA LEU A 154 9.58 4.70 -18.90
C LEU A 154 10.08 5.39 -20.18
N LYS A 155 9.30 6.34 -20.70
CA LYS A 155 9.67 7.15 -21.88
C LYS A 155 10.98 7.88 -21.69
N THR A 156 11.20 8.40 -20.48
CA THR A 156 12.37 9.24 -20.17
C THR A 156 13.63 8.44 -19.92
N TYR A 157 13.54 7.35 -19.15
CA TYR A 157 14.72 6.60 -18.68
C TYR A 157 14.96 5.28 -19.42
N TYR A 158 13.91 4.69 -20.00
CA TYR A 158 13.95 3.38 -20.64
C TYR A 158 13.23 3.39 -22.01
N PRO A 159 13.59 4.29 -22.93
CA PRO A 159 12.89 4.41 -24.22
C PRO A 159 12.89 3.12 -25.05
N SER A 160 13.92 2.27 -24.90
CA SER A 160 14.01 0.95 -25.52
C SER A 160 12.91 -0.03 -25.08
N LYS A 161 12.14 0.29 -24.03
CA LYS A 161 11.04 -0.52 -23.50
C LYS A 161 9.67 0.00 -23.89
N LEU A 162 9.56 1.09 -24.65
CA LEU A 162 8.26 1.65 -25.06
C LEU A 162 7.41 0.66 -25.87
N ASP A 163 8.02 -0.23 -26.64
CA ASP A 163 7.29 -1.26 -27.38
C ASP A 163 6.61 -2.27 -26.45
N SER A 164 7.14 -2.48 -25.24
CA SER A 164 6.53 -3.37 -24.24
C SER A 164 5.24 -2.83 -23.62
N VAL A 165 4.92 -1.56 -23.87
CA VAL A 165 3.73 -0.86 -23.38
C VAL A 165 2.83 -0.35 -24.50
N ALA A 166 2.96 -0.92 -25.71
CA ALA A 166 2.18 -0.52 -26.87
C ALA A 166 0.66 -0.62 -26.65
N GLU A 167 0.22 -1.52 -25.77
CA GLU A 167 -1.19 -1.66 -25.36
C GLU A 167 -1.79 -0.38 -24.76
N PHE A 168 -0.99 0.41 -24.04
CA PHE A 168 -1.45 1.65 -23.41
C PHE A 168 -1.75 2.76 -24.42
N ARG A 169 -1.20 2.69 -25.65
CA ARG A 169 -1.54 3.64 -26.74
C ARG A 169 -3.00 3.53 -27.16
N ARG A 170 -3.68 2.42 -26.85
CA ARG A 170 -5.11 2.23 -27.11
C ARG A 170 -5.98 2.55 -25.90
N SER A 171 -5.39 3.01 -24.81
CA SER A 171 -6.14 3.40 -23.61
C SER A 171 -7.10 4.54 -23.91
N SER A 172 -8.34 4.47 -23.43
CA SER A 172 -9.27 5.59 -23.49
C SER A 172 -9.02 6.65 -22.41
N ASP A 173 -8.07 6.40 -21.50
CA ASP A 173 -7.75 7.28 -20.38
C ASP A 173 -6.87 8.46 -20.84
N PRO A 174 -7.33 9.72 -20.70
CA PRO A 174 -6.59 10.90 -21.15
C PRO A 174 -5.21 11.05 -20.51
N LEU A 175 -5.05 10.71 -19.21
CA LEU A 175 -3.77 10.84 -18.51
C LEU A 175 -2.75 9.84 -19.06
N VAL A 176 -3.20 8.63 -19.37
CA VAL A 176 -2.38 7.58 -19.98
C VAL A 176 -1.95 7.95 -21.40
N GLN A 177 -2.83 8.60 -22.17
CA GLN A 177 -2.51 9.08 -23.51
C GLN A 177 -1.52 10.24 -23.48
N GLU A 178 -1.71 11.21 -22.60
CA GLU A 178 -0.81 12.35 -22.42
C GLU A 178 0.60 11.90 -22.01
N ALA A 179 0.71 10.89 -21.14
CA ALA A 179 2.01 10.35 -20.73
C ALA A 179 2.82 9.71 -21.89
N LEU A 180 2.14 9.31 -22.97
CA LEU A 180 2.75 8.68 -24.14
C LEU A 180 2.98 9.65 -25.32
N ALA A 181 2.26 10.77 -25.36
CA ALA A 181 2.43 11.84 -26.34
C ALA A 181 3.82 12.49 -26.21
#